data_AF-A0A945IND2-F1
#
_entry.id   AF-A0A945IND2-F1
#
_cell.length_a   1.000
_cell.length_b   1.000
_cell.length_c   1.000
_cell.angle_alpha   90.00
_cell.angle_beta   90.00
_cell.angle_gamma   90.00
#
_symmetry.space_group_name_H-M   'P 1'
#
loop_
_entity.id
_entity.type
_entity.pdbx_description
1 polymer ?
#
loop_
_entity_poly.entity_id
_entity_poly.type
_entity_poly.pdbx_seq_one_letter_code
_entity_poly.pdbx_strand_id
1 'polypeptide(L)'
;MSSPYESENPFDRIESFTPNSEITINPRATGSLAELVTWWQQRGTVLTPHRLEPTAGDFGSGVVAVDAAVDAGATLLYFRSDIQAEPVVTRAIIGLLARKDAWQVTHQPPGMSDQQVMDNITATVNLMRDNRESRAQPRELALLDSTGAIAFYVDALLEAAVRKTPVILGSTQELAAALISHRISMKASRWWRNATTSPDRAVGQAVERMDIAAGLPLDLSDDQGVGAQISVDLLQSFTSDSPQ
;
A
#
# COMPACT_ATOMS: atom_id res chain seq x y z
N MET A 1 25.47 29.75 20.49
CA MET A 1 24.08 29.99 20.07
C MET A 1 23.72 28.91 19.07
N SER A 2 23.06 27.84 19.52
CA SER A 2 22.58 26.75 18.66
C SER A 2 21.18 27.09 18.18
N SER A 3 20.91 26.80 16.90
CA SER A 3 19.69 27.17 16.17
C SER A 3 18.41 26.60 16.83
N PRO A 4 17.31 27.37 16.96
CA PRO A 4 16.07 26.92 17.63
C PRO A 4 15.10 26.12 16.74
N TYR A 5 15.53 25.60 15.60
CA TYR A 5 14.69 24.80 14.69
C TYR A 5 15.43 23.54 14.22
N GLU A 6 15.62 22.58 15.12
CA GLU A 6 15.57 21.18 14.67
C GLU A 6 14.09 20.90 14.37
N SER A 7 13.72 20.95 13.08
CA SER A 7 12.39 20.51 12.65
C SER A 7 12.23 19.06 13.10
N GLU A 8 11.23 18.81 13.97
CA GLU A 8 10.89 17.48 14.43
C GLU A 8 10.77 16.54 13.22
N ASN A 9 11.48 15.41 13.25
CA ASN A 9 11.42 14.45 12.15
C ASN A 9 9.97 13.96 12.08
N PRO A 10 9.24 14.16 10.96
CA PRO A 10 7.82 13.82 10.89
C PRO A 10 7.57 12.34 11.19
N PHE A 11 8.57 11.47 10.97
CA PHE A 11 8.50 10.05 11.26
C PHE A 11 8.54 9.69 12.75
N ASP A 12 8.96 10.59 13.63
CA ASP A 12 8.90 10.38 15.09
C ASP A 12 7.43 10.24 15.55
N ARG A 13 6.50 10.90 14.85
CA ARG A 13 5.05 10.79 15.11
C ARG A 13 4.49 9.39 14.81
N ILE A 14 5.14 8.61 13.96
CA ILE A 14 4.76 7.23 13.64
C ILE A 14 5.05 6.32 14.84
N GLU A 15 6.04 6.64 15.66
CA GLU A 15 6.50 5.77 16.75
C GLU A 15 5.52 5.67 17.91
N SER A 16 4.64 6.66 18.07
CA SER A 16 3.78 6.79 19.25
C SER A 16 2.46 6.00 19.15
N PHE A 17 2.28 5.13 18.15
CA PHE A 17 1.02 4.40 17.98
C PHE A 17 0.88 3.26 18.99
N THR A 18 -0.18 3.34 19.79
CA THR A 18 -0.65 2.27 20.68
C THR A 18 -2.02 1.81 20.18
N PRO A 19 -2.19 0.54 19.78
CA PRO A 19 -3.49 0.02 19.34
C PRO A 19 -4.54 0.10 20.44
N ASN A 20 -5.80 0.36 20.07
CA ASN A 20 -6.92 0.20 20.99
C ASN A 20 -7.03 -1.27 21.43
N SER A 21 -7.11 -1.51 22.74
CA SER A 21 -7.27 -2.85 23.32
C SER A 21 -8.73 -3.28 23.47
N GLU A 22 -9.65 -2.33 23.54
CA GLU A 22 -11.09 -2.60 23.59
C GLU A 22 -11.61 -2.83 22.17
N ILE A 23 -11.97 -4.08 21.88
CA ILE A 23 -12.41 -4.56 20.56
C ILE A 23 -13.80 -5.16 20.75
N THR A 24 -14.75 -4.72 19.95
CA THR A 24 -16.12 -5.27 19.93
C THR A 24 -16.18 -6.41 18.93
N ILE A 25 -16.28 -7.64 19.44
CA ILE A 25 -16.38 -8.83 18.60
C ILE A 25 -17.77 -8.87 17.96
N ASN A 26 -17.83 -8.78 16.63
CA ASN A 26 -19.06 -9.03 15.88
C ASN A 26 -19.15 -10.53 15.56
N PRO A 27 -20.15 -11.27 16.09
CA PRO A 27 -20.26 -12.71 15.89
C PRO A 27 -20.51 -13.12 14.43
N ARG A 28 -20.92 -12.17 13.56
CA ARG A 28 -21.11 -12.39 12.12
C ARG A 28 -19.80 -12.31 11.34
N ALA A 29 -18.75 -11.70 11.91
CA ALA A 29 -17.42 -11.62 11.29
C ALA A 29 -16.56 -12.77 11.82
N THR A 30 -16.03 -13.60 10.92
CA THR A 30 -15.10 -14.69 11.24
C THR A 30 -13.93 -14.72 10.26
N GLY A 31 -12.85 -15.42 10.61
CA GLY A 31 -11.65 -15.54 9.75
C GLY A 31 -11.06 -14.19 9.34
N SER A 32 -10.67 -14.08 8.07
CA SER A 32 -10.03 -12.86 7.53
C SER A 32 -10.91 -11.60 7.59
N LEU A 33 -12.24 -11.76 7.64
CA LEU A 33 -13.16 -10.64 7.83
C LEU A 33 -13.12 -10.13 9.28
N ALA A 34 -13.09 -11.03 10.27
CA ALA A 34 -12.90 -10.65 11.67
C ALA A 34 -11.55 -9.94 11.87
N GLU A 35 -10.50 -10.41 11.21
CA GLU A 35 -9.19 -9.76 11.24
C GLU A 35 -9.22 -8.36 10.64
N LEU A 36 -9.98 -8.14 9.56
CA LEU A 36 -10.14 -6.82 8.94
C LEU A 36 -10.87 -5.86 9.87
N VAL A 37 -12.00 -6.29 10.45
CA VAL A 37 -12.77 -5.48 11.41
C VAL A 37 -11.94 -5.17 12.66
N THR A 38 -11.23 -6.16 13.20
CA THR A 38 -10.37 -5.98 14.38
C THR A 38 -9.22 -5.02 14.09
N TRP A 39 -8.57 -5.15 12.93
CA TRP A 39 -7.52 -4.24 12.49
C TRP A 39 -8.01 -2.79 12.39
N TRP A 40 -9.24 -2.58 11.92
CA TRP A 40 -9.87 -1.25 11.91
C TRP A 40 -10.13 -0.73 13.33
N GLN A 41 -10.77 -1.52 14.20
CA GLN A 41 -11.13 -1.11 15.58
C GLN A 41 -9.91 -0.73 16.42
N GLN A 42 -8.75 -1.35 16.16
CA GLN A 42 -7.47 -1.00 16.79
C GLN A 42 -6.98 0.43 16.47
N ARG A 43 -7.51 1.05 15.41
CA ARG A 43 -7.03 2.34 14.86
C ARG A 43 -8.08 3.44 14.86
N GLY A 44 -9.37 3.09 14.76
CA GLY A 44 -10.45 4.07 14.66
C GLY A 44 -11.77 3.60 15.26
N THR A 45 -12.62 4.56 15.59
CA THR A 45 -13.96 4.35 16.15
C THR A 45 -15.07 4.73 15.17
N VAL A 46 -14.88 5.81 14.41
CA VAL A 46 -15.79 6.27 13.36
C VAL A 46 -15.15 6.03 12.00
N LEU A 47 -15.84 5.31 11.12
CA LEU A 47 -15.34 4.99 9.79
C LEU A 47 -15.85 5.99 8.74
N THR A 48 -14.94 6.82 8.25
CA THR A 48 -15.15 7.78 7.16
C THR A 48 -14.09 7.52 6.11
N PRO A 49 -14.33 6.54 5.21
CA PRO A 49 -13.36 6.16 4.21
C PRO A 49 -13.29 7.23 3.11
N HIS A 50 -12.09 7.49 2.62
CA HIS A 50 -11.85 8.45 1.55
C HIS A 50 -10.99 7.82 0.46
N ARG A 51 -11.46 7.95 -0.78
CA ARG A 51 -10.74 7.46 -1.96
C ARG A 51 -9.77 8.52 -2.43
N LEU A 52 -8.52 8.14 -2.63
CA LEU A 52 -7.53 8.96 -3.29
C LEU A 52 -7.19 8.39 -4.66
N GLU A 53 -6.85 9.27 -5.59
CA GLU A 53 -6.40 8.91 -6.93
C GLU A 53 -5.09 9.64 -7.19
N PRO A 54 -4.08 8.98 -7.79
CA PRO A 54 -2.82 9.62 -8.08
C PRO A 54 -3.03 10.72 -9.12
N THR A 55 -2.29 11.81 -8.94
CA THR A 55 -2.17 12.84 -9.97
C THR A 55 -0.87 12.61 -10.70
N ALA A 56 -0.88 12.73 -12.03
CA ALA A 56 0.35 12.65 -12.81
C ALA A 56 1.31 13.77 -12.39
N GLY A 57 2.56 13.44 -12.13
CA GLY A 57 3.58 14.42 -11.72
C GLY A 57 4.61 13.88 -10.73
N ASP A 58 5.43 14.79 -10.21
CA ASP A 58 6.51 14.48 -9.29
C ASP A 58 6.04 14.33 -7.83
N PHE A 59 6.98 14.00 -6.93
CA PHE A 59 6.76 13.97 -5.48
C PHE A 59 6.12 15.26 -4.94
N GLY A 60 5.36 15.13 -3.85
CA GLY A 60 4.71 16.18 -3.08
C GLY A 60 3.19 16.16 -3.19
N SER A 61 2.65 15.75 -4.34
CA SER A 61 1.20 15.72 -4.58
C SER A 61 0.45 14.74 -3.65
N GLY A 62 1.09 13.62 -3.29
CA GLY A 62 0.54 12.65 -2.35
C GLY A 62 0.35 13.20 -0.93
N VAL A 63 1.31 14.00 -0.44
CA VAL A 63 1.20 14.67 0.86
C VAL A 63 -0.01 15.60 0.88
N VAL A 64 -0.13 16.47 -0.12
CA VAL A 64 -1.22 17.44 -0.22
C VAL A 64 -2.59 16.76 -0.27
N ALA A 65 -2.71 15.66 -1.02
CA ALA A 65 -3.95 14.90 -1.14
C ALA A 65 -4.36 14.25 0.18
N VAL A 66 -3.40 13.67 0.91
CA VAL A 66 -3.65 13.06 2.22
C VAL A 66 -4.00 14.11 3.26
N ASP A 67 -3.26 15.21 3.33
CA ASP A 67 -3.55 16.31 4.26
C ASP A 67 -4.96 16.83 4.06
N ALA A 68 -5.34 17.11 2.82
CA ALA A 68 -6.69 17.58 2.49
C ALA A 68 -7.78 16.57 2.89
N ALA A 69 -7.56 15.28 2.62
CA ALA A 69 -8.53 14.24 2.98
C ALA A 69 -8.68 14.09 4.51
N VAL A 70 -7.56 14.06 5.24
CA VAL A 70 -7.58 13.91 6.71
C VAL A 70 -8.15 15.16 7.38
N ASP A 71 -7.81 16.36 6.89
CA ASP A 71 -8.37 17.63 7.38
C ASP A 71 -9.89 17.72 7.12
N ALA A 72 -10.37 17.08 6.05
CA ALA A 72 -11.81 16.93 5.76
C ALA A 72 -12.50 15.83 6.61
N GLY A 73 -11.76 15.13 7.47
CA GLY A 73 -12.29 14.12 8.39
C GLY A 73 -12.17 12.67 7.91
N ALA A 74 -11.34 12.38 6.90
CA ALA A 74 -11.08 11.00 6.50
C ALA A 74 -10.40 10.21 7.64
N THR A 75 -10.95 9.05 7.96
CA THR A 75 -10.40 8.16 9.01
C THR A 75 -9.80 6.87 8.45
N LEU A 76 -10.01 6.59 7.16
CA LEU A 76 -9.42 5.48 6.43
C LEU A 76 -9.19 5.91 4.98
N LEU A 77 -8.03 5.61 4.42
CA LEU A 77 -7.73 5.88 3.01
C LEU A 77 -7.66 4.60 2.21
N TYR A 78 -7.99 4.70 0.92
CA TYR A 78 -7.76 3.66 -0.06
C TYR A 78 -7.60 4.32 -1.44
N PHE A 79 -7.06 3.58 -2.39
CA PHE A 79 -6.80 4.08 -3.73
C PHE A 79 -7.63 3.37 -4.78
N ARG A 80 -7.96 4.10 -5.84
CA ARG A 80 -8.35 3.53 -7.15
C ARG A 80 -7.81 4.43 -8.24
N SER A 81 -7.36 3.84 -9.34
CA SER A 81 -6.73 4.61 -10.40
C SER A 81 -6.75 3.88 -11.73
N ASP A 82 -7.06 4.63 -12.77
CA ASP A 82 -6.83 4.22 -14.16
C ASP A 82 -5.39 4.56 -14.62
N ILE A 83 -4.67 5.42 -13.89
CA ILE A 83 -3.23 5.64 -14.08
C ILE A 83 -2.48 4.45 -13.50
N GLN A 84 -1.72 3.78 -14.35
CA GLN A 84 -1.02 2.54 -14.05
C GLN A 84 0.44 2.64 -14.48
N ALA A 85 1.35 2.38 -13.54
CA ALA A 85 2.74 2.16 -13.86
C ALA A 85 2.90 0.87 -14.69
N GLU A 86 3.94 0.81 -15.52
CA GLU A 86 4.22 -0.38 -16.32
C GLU A 86 4.43 -1.61 -15.41
N PRO A 87 3.80 -2.77 -15.71
CA PRO A 87 3.95 -4.02 -14.99
C PRO A 87 5.40 -4.43 -14.66
N VAL A 88 6.34 -4.14 -15.57
CA VAL A 88 7.77 -4.43 -15.39
C VAL A 88 8.39 -3.56 -14.30
N VAL A 89 7.97 -2.29 -14.18
CA VAL A 89 8.47 -1.34 -13.18
C VAL A 89 8.05 -1.79 -11.78
N THR A 90 6.75 -2.05 -11.56
CA THR A 90 6.25 -2.49 -10.25
C THR A 90 6.91 -3.79 -9.82
N ARG A 91 7.07 -4.75 -10.74
CA ARG A 91 7.74 -6.04 -10.48
C ARG A 91 9.21 -5.88 -10.15
N ALA A 92 9.94 -5.02 -10.87
CA ALA A 92 11.35 -4.78 -10.57
C ALA A 92 11.55 -4.16 -9.18
N ILE A 93 10.72 -3.18 -8.80
CA ILE A 93 10.75 -2.56 -7.47
C ILE A 93 10.45 -3.60 -6.39
N ILE A 94 9.38 -4.38 -6.56
CA ILE A 94 9.01 -5.45 -5.61
C ILE A 94 10.14 -6.48 -5.51
N GLY A 95 10.67 -6.98 -6.63
CA GLY A 95 11.78 -7.95 -6.64
C GLY A 95 13.02 -7.43 -5.90
N LEU A 96 13.42 -6.18 -6.16
CA LEU A 96 14.59 -5.54 -5.52
C LEU A 96 14.43 -5.39 -4.01
N LEU A 97 13.25 -4.96 -3.55
CA LEU A 97 13.00 -4.63 -2.14
C LEU A 97 12.56 -5.84 -1.31
N ALA A 98 11.87 -6.81 -1.94
CA ALA A 98 11.51 -8.10 -1.37
C ALA A 98 12.62 -9.15 -1.45
N ARG A 99 13.72 -8.89 -2.18
CA ARG A 99 14.83 -9.82 -2.41
C ARG A 99 14.35 -11.12 -3.09
N LYS A 100 13.55 -10.98 -4.13
CA LYS A 100 12.99 -12.09 -4.91
C LYS A 100 13.44 -11.97 -6.36
N ASP A 101 13.57 -13.10 -7.03
CA ASP A 101 13.92 -13.13 -8.45
C ASP A 101 12.72 -12.72 -9.31
N ALA A 102 12.97 -12.28 -10.55
CA ALA A 102 11.94 -11.79 -11.46
C ALA A 102 10.79 -12.79 -11.70
N TRP A 103 11.07 -14.09 -11.77
CA TRP A 103 10.06 -15.13 -11.95
C TRP A 103 9.12 -15.30 -10.73
N GLN A 104 9.59 -14.91 -9.53
CA GLN A 104 8.82 -14.98 -8.29
C GLN A 104 7.86 -13.79 -8.12
N VAL A 105 8.05 -12.74 -8.91
CA VAL A 105 7.19 -11.54 -8.93
C VAL A 105 6.46 -11.38 -10.26
N THR A 106 6.59 -12.34 -11.17
CA THR A 106 5.85 -12.32 -12.44
C THR A 106 4.67 -13.29 -12.38
N HIS A 107 3.51 -12.81 -12.80
CA HIS A 107 2.28 -13.59 -12.94
C HIS A 107 1.92 -13.71 -14.42
N GLN A 108 1.35 -14.85 -14.79
CA GLN A 108 0.80 -15.08 -16.12
C GLN A 108 -0.73 -15.02 -16.02
N PRO A 109 -1.35 -13.87 -16.33
CA PRO A 109 -2.80 -13.77 -16.33
C PRO A 109 -3.41 -14.61 -17.46
N PRO A 110 -4.69 -15.01 -17.35
CA PRO A 110 -5.39 -15.68 -18.43
C PRO A 110 -5.29 -14.90 -19.75
N GLY A 111 -4.93 -15.61 -20.82
CA GLY A 111 -4.78 -15.02 -22.16
C GLY A 111 -3.37 -14.47 -22.47
N MET A 112 -2.46 -14.40 -21.49
CA MET A 112 -1.05 -14.09 -21.76
C MET A 112 -0.29 -15.34 -22.20
N SER A 113 0.41 -15.25 -23.32
CA SER A 113 1.25 -16.34 -23.83
C SER A 113 2.54 -16.51 -23.03
N ASP A 114 3.12 -17.72 -23.06
CA ASP A 114 4.40 -18.01 -22.40
C ASP A 114 5.52 -17.11 -22.92
N GLN A 115 5.51 -16.75 -24.22
CA GLN A 115 6.49 -15.83 -24.79
C GLN A 115 6.40 -14.44 -24.15
N GLN A 116 5.20 -13.88 -24.02
CA GLN A 116 5.00 -12.59 -23.36
C GLN A 116 5.45 -12.62 -21.89
N VAL A 117 5.24 -13.74 -21.20
CA VAL A 117 5.73 -13.92 -19.82
C VAL A 117 7.26 -13.95 -19.78
N MET A 118 7.90 -14.69 -20.70
CA MET A 118 9.36 -14.74 -20.79
C MET A 118 9.97 -13.37 -21.12
N ASP A 119 9.32 -12.60 -21.98
CA ASP A 119 9.73 -11.23 -22.32
C ASP A 119 9.61 -10.31 -21.10
N ASN A 120 8.50 -10.39 -20.35
CA ASN A 120 8.30 -9.64 -19.11
C ASN A 120 9.32 -10.00 -18.03
N ILE A 121 9.63 -11.29 -17.85
CA ILE A 121 10.67 -11.74 -16.92
C ILE A 121 12.03 -11.16 -17.33
N THR A 122 12.37 -11.23 -18.62
CA THR A 122 13.64 -10.71 -19.14
C THR A 122 13.77 -9.20 -18.93
N ALA A 123 12.71 -8.44 -19.25
CA ALA A 123 12.67 -7.00 -19.00
C ALA A 123 12.82 -6.67 -17.51
N THR A 124 12.15 -7.43 -16.65
CA THR A 124 12.22 -7.27 -15.18
C THR A 124 13.64 -7.57 -14.67
N VAL A 125 14.29 -8.65 -15.13
CA VAL A 125 15.68 -8.97 -14.76
C VAL A 125 16.63 -7.84 -15.14
N ASN A 126 16.51 -7.31 -16.36
CA ASN A 126 17.36 -6.21 -16.82
C ASN A 126 17.15 -4.96 -15.96
N LEU A 127 15.89 -4.57 -15.73
CA LEU A 127 15.58 -3.38 -14.92
C LEU A 127 16.05 -3.53 -13.47
N MET A 128 15.91 -4.71 -12.87
CA MET A 128 16.43 -5.01 -11.54
C MET A 128 17.97 -4.96 -11.49
N ARG A 129 18.64 -5.51 -12.50
CA ARG A 129 20.10 -5.49 -12.57
C ARG A 129 20.63 -4.07 -12.65
N ASP A 130 20.02 -3.25 -13.49
CA ASP A 130 20.46 -1.89 -13.76
C ASP A 130 20.19 -0.95 -12.56
N ASN A 131 19.21 -1.29 -11.70
CA ASN A 131 18.83 -0.50 -10.51
C ASN A 131 19.19 -1.17 -9.17
N ARG A 132 20.13 -2.12 -9.18
CA ARG A 132 20.50 -2.87 -7.97
C ARG A 132 21.04 -1.97 -6.85
N GLU A 133 21.76 -0.91 -7.20
CA GLU A 133 22.39 0.03 -6.27
C GLU A 133 21.37 1.00 -5.64
N SER A 134 20.31 1.35 -6.37
CA SER A 134 19.20 2.21 -5.90
C SER A 134 18.41 1.62 -4.73
N ARG A 135 18.67 0.36 -4.34
CA ARG A 135 18.18 -0.22 -3.08
C ARG A 135 18.66 0.52 -1.83
N ALA A 136 19.78 1.24 -1.93
CA ALA A 136 20.30 2.10 -0.86
C ALA A 136 19.59 3.46 -0.81
N GLN A 137 18.99 3.90 -1.91
CA GLN A 137 18.25 5.16 -2.06
C GLN A 137 16.84 4.87 -2.58
N PRO A 138 15.97 4.27 -1.76
CA PRO A 138 14.72 3.65 -2.24
C PRO A 138 13.75 4.62 -2.92
N ARG A 139 13.84 5.94 -2.65
CA ARG A 139 13.04 6.96 -3.37
C ARG A 139 13.37 7.03 -4.86
N GLU A 140 14.61 6.78 -5.26
CA GLU A 140 15.01 6.79 -6.69
C GLU A 140 14.26 5.71 -7.49
N LEU A 141 13.88 4.61 -6.84
CA LEU A 141 13.13 3.53 -7.50
C LEU A 141 11.73 3.98 -7.94
N ALA A 142 11.13 4.97 -7.29
CA ALA A 142 9.83 5.51 -7.71
C ALA A 142 9.92 6.26 -9.04
N LEU A 143 11.10 6.81 -9.38
CA LEU A 143 11.32 7.55 -10.62
C LEU A 143 11.42 6.64 -11.86
N LEU A 144 11.43 5.32 -11.67
CA LEU A 144 11.32 4.35 -12.77
C LEU A 144 9.93 4.37 -13.42
N ASP A 145 8.92 4.85 -12.69
CA ASP A 145 7.58 5.06 -13.21
C ASP A 145 7.47 6.45 -13.84
N SER A 146 7.29 6.50 -15.16
CA SER A 146 7.15 7.74 -15.91
C SER A 146 5.81 8.45 -15.70
N THR A 147 4.81 7.78 -15.14
CA THR A 147 3.50 8.38 -14.85
C THR A 147 3.52 9.23 -13.58
N GLY A 148 4.47 8.95 -12.67
CA GLY A 148 4.56 9.57 -11.35
C GLY A 148 3.61 8.97 -10.30
N ALA A 149 2.81 7.96 -10.65
CA ALA A 149 1.87 7.34 -9.73
C ALA A 149 2.57 6.71 -8.51
N ILE A 150 3.70 6.02 -8.73
CA ILE A 150 4.46 5.43 -7.61
C ILE A 150 5.01 6.52 -6.69
N ALA A 151 5.49 7.65 -7.21
CA ALA A 151 5.96 8.77 -6.40
C ALA A 151 4.82 9.36 -5.53
N PHE A 152 3.64 9.55 -6.13
CA PHE A 152 2.43 9.96 -5.41
C PHE A 152 2.11 8.99 -4.25
N TYR A 153 2.08 7.68 -4.51
CA TYR A 153 1.74 6.69 -3.48
C TYR A 153 2.79 6.63 -2.37
N VAL A 154 4.08 6.78 -2.70
CA VAL A 154 5.15 6.81 -1.68
C VAL A 154 4.89 7.93 -0.67
N ASP A 155 4.62 9.13 -1.17
CA ASP A 155 4.33 10.29 -0.34
C ASP A 155 3.02 10.15 0.43
N ALA A 156 1.95 9.71 -0.24
CA ALA A 156 0.65 9.50 0.40
C ALA A 156 0.74 8.47 1.54
N LEU A 157 1.46 7.37 1.36
CA LEU A 157 1.58 6.32 2.37
C LEU A 157 2.41 6.75 3.58
N LEU A 158 3.46 7.55 3.36
CA LEU A 158 4.26 8.11 4.44
C LEU A 158 3.46 9.16 5.21
N GLU A 159 2.79 10.07 4.50
CA GLU A 159 1.96 11.10 5.14
C GLU A 159 0.81 10.47 5.91
N ALA A 160 0.10 9.50 5.34
CA ALA A 160 -0.98 8.81 6.04
C ALA A 160 -0.50 8.18 7.36
N ALA A 161 0.71 7.61 7.39
CA ALA A 161 1.31 7.09 8.61
C ALA A 161 1.64 8.19 9.63
N VAL A 162 2.18 9.35 9.19
CA VAL A 162 2.45 10.52 10.04
C VAL A 162 1.14 11.10 10.62
N ARG A 163 0.09 11.14 9.81
CA ARG A 163 -1.26 11.56 10.17
C ARG A 163 -2.03 10.52 11.01
N LYS A 164 -1.45 9.33 11.20
CA LYS A 164 -2.07 8.22 11.94
C LYS A 164 -3.39 7.76 11.30
N THR A 165 -3.40 7.72 9.97
CA THR A 165 -4.55 7.35 9.17
C THR A 165 -4.28 6.02 8.47
N PRO A 166 -5.08 4.97 8.74
CA PRO A 166 -4.93 3.68 8.11
C PRO A 166 -5.16 3.74 6.59
N VAL A 167 -4.48 2.86 5.86
CA VAL A 167 -4.59 2.73 4.40
C VAL A 167 -4.81 1.27 4.00
N ILE A 168 -5.78 1.03 3.12
CA ILE A 168 -5.98 -0.28 2.47
C ILE A 168 -5.34 -0.25 1.08
N LEU A 169 -4.39 -1.17 0.85
CA LEU A 169 -3.64 -1.30 -0.41
C LEU A 169 -4.30 -2.34 -1.31
N GLY A 170 -4.51 -2.02 -2.58
CA GLY A 170 -5.25 -2.85 -3.53
C GLY A 170 -4.59 -3.08 -4.89
N SER A 171 -3.37 -2.59 -5.12
CA SER A 171 -2.64 -2.80 -6.38
C SER A 171 -1.13 -3.01 -6.17
N THR A 172 -0.46 -3.56 -7.18
CA THR A 172 0.99 -3.81 -7.20
C THR A 172 1.79 -2.51 -7.21
N GLN A 173 1.29 -1.43 -7.85
CA GLN A 173 1.93 -0.12 -7.79
C GLN A 173 1.85 0.50 -6.39
N GLU A 174 0.73 0.34 -5.70
CA GLU A 174 0.58 0.72 -4.29
C GLU A 174 1.51 -0.10 -3.39
N LEU A 175 1.64 -1.41 -3.62
CA LEU A 175 2.54 -2.28 -2.86
C LEU A 175 4.02 -2.01 -3.14
N ALA A 176 4.38 -1.66 -4.38
CA ALA A 176 5.72 -1.22 -4.74
C ALA A 176 6.08 0.09 -4.02
N ALA A 177 5.18 1.06 -4.02
CA ALA A 177 5.30 2.29 -3.25
C ALA A 177 5.39 2.02 -1.74
N ALA A 178 4.56 1.12 -1.21
CA ALA A 178 4.59 0.72 0.20
C ALA A 178 5.94 0.10 0.59
N LEU A 179 6.56 -0.72 -0.26
CA LEU A 179 7.91 -1.25 -0.02
C LEU A 179 8.97 -0.16 0.00
N ILE A 180 8.89 0.84 -0.89
CA ILE A 180 9.77 2.01 -0.87
C ILE A 180 9.59 2.75 0.46
N SER A 181 8.35 3.08 0.82
CA SER A 181 8.01 3.77 2.06
C SER A 181 8.44 2.98 3.31
N HIS A 182 8.31 1.65 3.30
CA HIS A 182 8.76 0.78 4.38
C HIS A 182 10.28 0.79 4.56
N ARG A 183 11.05 1.02 3.48
CA ARG A 183 12.51 1.20 3.58
C ARG A 183 12.91 2.55 4.13
N ILE A 184 12.06 3.57 3.97
CA ILE A 184 12.23 4.91 4.55
C ILE A 184 11.87 4.90 6.04
N SER A 185 10.70 4.33 6.38
CA SER A 185 10.25 4.15 7.76
C SER A 185 9.58 2.78 7.93
N MET A 186 10.28 1.85 8.57
CA MET A 186 9.77 0.50 8.77
C MET A 186 8.48 0.46 9.60
N LYS A 187 8.30 1.43 10.51
CA LYS A 187 7.11 1.50 11.37
C LYS A 187 5.85 1.92 10.60
N ALA A 188 5.98 2.50 9.41
CA ALA A 188 4.84 2.95 8.61
C ALA A 188 3.89 1.81 8.21
N SER A 189 4.40 0.58 8.05
CA SER A 189 3.59 -0.60 7.69
C SER A 189 2.50 -0.93 8.70
N ARG A 190 2.62 -0.46 9.95
CA ARG A 190 1.57 -0.56 10.97
C ARG A 190 0.27 0.14 10.56
N TRP A 191 0.32 1.08 9.63
CA TRP A 191 -0.85 1.81 9.14
C TRP A 191 -1.46 1.16 7.89
N TRP A 192 -0.86 0.12 7.34
CA TRP A 192 -1.31 -0.47 6.09
C TRP A 192 -1.95 -1.84 6.29
N ARG A 193 -2.82 -2.20 5.36
CA ARG A 193 -3.37 -3.54 5.23
C ARG A 193 -3.55 -3.88 3.76
N ASN A 194 -3.21 -5.10 3.37
CA ASN A 194 -3.56 -5.58 2.04
C ASN A 194 -5.06 -5.83 1.97
N ALA A 195 -5.69 -5.41 0.88
CA ALA A 195 -7.12 -5.53 0.69
C ALA A 195 -7.55 -7.00 0.56
N THR A 196 -6.98 -7.68 -0.44
CA THR A 196 -7.38 -9.02 -0.84
C THR A 196 -6.17 -9.84 -1.24
N THR A 197 -6.26 -11.15 -1.04
CA THR A 197 -5.39 -12.12 -1.71
C THR A 197 -5.50 -11.97 -3.23
N SER A 198 -4.44 -12.38 -3.93
CA SER A 198 -4.32 -12.30 -5.38
C SER A 198 -3.52 -13.49 -5.90
N PRO A 199 -3.85 -14.01 -7.11
CA PRO A 199 -3.00 -14.98 -7.79
C PRO A 199 -1.71 -14.34 -8.34
N ASP A 200 -1.60 -13.01 -8.38
CA ASP A 200 -0.34 -12.35 -8.73
C ASP A 200 0.68 -12.54 -7.60
N ARG A 201 1.78 -13.23 -7.94
CA ARG A 201 2.85 -13.57 -7.01
C ARG A 201 3.48 -12.33 -6.39
N ALA A 202 3.55 -11.21 -7.12
CA ALA A 202 4.13 -9.97 -6.65
C ALA A 202 3.42 -9.44 -5.40
N VAL A 203 2.09 -9.57 -5.34
CA VAL A 203 1.27 -9.17 -4.18
C VAL A 203 1.72 -9.93 -2.94
N GLY A 204 1.77 -11.26 -3.04
CA GLY A 204 2.22 -12.11 -1.93
C GLY A 204 3.65 -11.80 -1.48
N GLN A 205 4.59 -11.60 -2.40
CA GLN A 205 5.98 -11.26 -2.06
C GLN A 205 6.08 -9.91 -1.33
N ALA A 206 5.31 -8.90 -1.75
CA ALA A 206 5.33 -7.58 -1.14
C ALA A 206 4.72 -7.58 0.27
N VAL A 207 3.56 -8.24 0.42
CA VAL A 207 2.85 -8.41 1.69
C VAL A 207 3.72 -9.15 2.71
N GLU A 208 4.30 -10.29 2.33
CA GLU A 208 5.23 -11.07 3.17
C GLU A 208 6.41 -10.20 3.61
N ARG A 209 6.99 -9.43 2.69
CA ARG A 209 8.17 -8.60 2.99
C ARG A 209 7.90 -7.47 3.98
N MET A 210 6.68 -6.93 3.99
CA MET A 210 6.26 -5.84 4.87
C MET A 210 5.62 -6.32 6.18
N ASP A 211 5.40 -7.64 6.32
CA ASP A 211 4.72 -8.24 7.48
C ASP A 211 3.33 -7.63 7.73
N ILE A 212 2.56 -7.42 6.65
CA ILE A 212 1.15 -6.99 6.73
C ILE A 212 0.21 -8.18 6.46
N ALA A 213 -1.04 -8.10 6.92
CA ALA A 213 -2.00 -9.18 6.72
C ALA A 213 -2.26 -9.44 5.22
N ALA A 214 -2.50 -10.70 4.85
CA ALA A 214 -2.75 -11.11 3.46
C ALA A 214 -4.03 -10.52 2.84
N GLY A 215 -4.97 -10.04 3.66
CA GLY A 215 -6.24 -9.48 3.20
C GLY A 215 -7.36 -10.52 3.12
N LEU A 216 -8.48 -10.16 2.50
CA LEU A 216 -9.61 -11.05 2.31
C LEU A 216 -9.30 -12.16 1.26
N PRO A 217 -9.77 -13.40 1.46
CA PRO A 217 -9.48 -14.53 0.57
C PRO A 217 -10.37 -14.48 -0.71
N LEU A 218 -10.15 -13.47 -1.56
CA LEU A 218 -10.94 -13.24 -2.78
C LEU A 218 -10.19 -13.57 -4.07
N ASP A 219 -8.87 -13.79 -4.03
CA ASP A 219 -8.03 -14.12 -5.18
C ASP A 219 -8.27 -13.21 -6.41
N LEU A 220 -8.40 -11.90 -6.18
CA LEU A 220 -8.67 -10.94 -7.25
C LEU A 220 -7.43 -10.73 -8.11
N SER A 221 -7.61 -10.80 -9.42
CA SER A 221 -6.58 -10.45 -10.42
C SER A 221 -6.61 -8.98 -10.82
N ASP A 222 -7.47 -8.17 -10.18
CA ASP A 222 -7.52 -6.73 -10.40
C ASP A 222 -6.26 -6.05 -9.86
N ASP A 223 -5.78 -5.04 -10.57
CA ASP A 223 -4.62 -4.24 -10.18
C ASP A 223 -4.94 -2.72 -10.13
N GLN A 224 -6.23 -2.38 -9.97
CA GLN A 224 -6.74 -1.00 -10.01
C GLN A 224 -7.39 -0.57 -8.69
N GLY A 225 -7.23 -1.37 -7.63
CA GLY A 225 -7.75 -1.07 -6.30
C GLY A 225 -9.21 -1.49 -6.06
N VAL A 226 -9.79 -2.35 -6.91
CA VAL A 226 -11.16 -2.89 -6.69
C VAL A 226 -11.22 -3.68 -5.38
N GLY A 227 -10.20 -4.47 -5.07
CA GLY A 227 -10.13 -5.19 -3.80
C GLY A 227 -10.17 -4.27 -2.58
N ALA A 228 -9.54 -3.10 -2.68
CA ALA A 228 -9.55 -2.10 -1.61
C ALA A 228 -10.95 -1.53 -1.40
N GLN A 229 -11.67 -1.18 -2.47
CA GLN A 229 -13.08 -0.77 -2.38
C GLN A 229 -13.95 -1.84 -1.71
N ILE A 230 -13.85 -3.10 -2.13
CA ILE A 230 -14.63 -4.21 -1.55
C ILE A 230 -14.35 -4.34 -0.04
N SER A 231 -13.08 -4.20 0.37
CA SER A 231 -12.68 -4.27 1.77
C SER A 231 -13.28 -3.11 2.58
N VAL A 232 -13.33 -1.91 2.00
CA VAL A 232 -13.96 -0.73 2.61
C VAL A 232 -15.47 -0.90 2.76
N ASP A 233 -16.16 -1.36 1.70
CA ASP A 233 -17.62 -1.55 1.72
C ASP A 233 -18.03 -2.61 2.76
N LEU A 234 -17.22 -3.66 2.89
CA LEU A 234 -17.39 -4.66 3.95
C LEU A 234 -17.16 -4.06 5.33
N LEU A 235 -16.10 -3.27 5.54
CA LEU A 235 -15.88 -2.57 6.81
C LEU A 235 -17.08 -1.69 7.17
N GLN A 236 -17.59 -0.90 6.23
CA GLN A 236 -18.77 -0.04 6.44
C GLN A 236 -20.00 -0.84 6.88
N SER A 237 -20.22 -2.01 6.29
CA SER A 237 -21.33 -2.90 6.65
C SER A 237 -21.21 -3.43 8.09
N PHE A 238 -20.01 -3.55 8.64
CA PHE A 238 -19.76 -4.07 9.99
C PHE A 238 -19.54 -2.98 11.05
N THR A 239 -19.29 -1.73 10.65
CA THR A 239 -19.14 -0.58 11.56
C THR A 239 -20.40 0.26 11.69
N SER A 240 -21.25 0.29 10.66
CA SER A 240 -22.53 1.03 10.68
C SER A 240 -23.59 0.36 11.55
N ASP A 241 -23.36 -0.90 11.92
CA ASP A 241 -24.29 -1.81 12.58
C ASP A 241 -23.97 -1.96 14.10
N SER A 242 -23.50 -0.89 14.75
CA SER A 242 -23.42 -0.87 16.22
C SER A 242 -24.86 -0.81 16.76
N PRO A 243 -25.36 -1.85 17.46
CA PRO A 243 -26.67 -1.79 18.08
C PRO A 243 -26.64 -0.69 19.16
N GLN A 244 -27.64 0.19 19.14
CA GLN A 244 -27.99 0.97 20.33
C GLN A 244 -28.49 0.05 21.45
#